data_AF-A0A1Y3AKS9-F1
#
_entry.id   AF-A0A1Y3AKS9-F1
#
_cell.length_a   1.000
_cell.length_b   1.000
_cell.length_c   1.000
_cell.angle_alpha   90.00
_cell.angle_beta   90.00
_cell.angle_gamma   90.00
#
_symmetry.space_group_name_H-M   'P 1'
#
loop_
_entity.id
_entity.type
_entity.pdbx_description
1 polymer ?
#
loop_
_entity_poly.entity_id
_entity_poly.type
_entity_poly.pdbx_seq_one_letter_code
_entity_poly.pdbx_strand_id
1 'polypeptide(L)'
;MSTDAAGDAESDDGAGDADPADSEAFAHTCEHLVDRILAGEIERDDLERAKLDACSEFGSPKVPKNTEILDHAPAEHRDDVIEVVQRKPVRTASGVSPVAIMTSPELCPHGKCLYCPGGPASEFSSAQSYTGHEPAAARGEQNDYDPY
;
A
#
# COMPACT_ATOMS: atom_id res chain seq x y z
N MET A 1 35.93 -2.12 57.85
CA MET A 1 34.84 -2.85 57.17
C MET A 1 34.37 -1.93 56.05
N SER A 2 35.13 -1.81 54.95
CA SER A 2 35.24 -2.74 53.81
C SER A 2 33.88 -3.06 53.20
N THR A 3 33.57 -2.34 52.12
CA THR A 3 33.31 -2.82 50.75
C THR A 3 33.02 -1.53 49.95
N ASP A 4 33.84 -1.09 48.99
CA ASP A 4 34.00 -1.59 47.60
C ASP A 4 32.63 -1.62 46.88
N ALA A 5 32.41 -1.07 45.68
CA ALA A 5 33.34 -0.73 44.61
C ALA A 5 32.68 0.20 43.55
N ALA A 6 33.58 0.83 42.78
CA ALA A 6 33.53 1.14 41.36
C ALA A 6 32.24 1.70 40.73
N GLY A 7 32.36 2.94 40.24
CA GLY A 7 31.62 3.39 39.08
C GLY A 7 32.16 2.70 37.84
N ASP A 8 31.26 2.19 37.02
CA ASP A 8 31.57 1.73 35.68
C ASP A 8 31.18 2.80 34.66
N ALA A 9 32.15 3.04 33.80
CA ALA A 9 32.13 3.96 32.70
C ALA A 9 31.17 3.51 31.60
N GLU A 10 30.85 4.49 30.76
CA GLU A 10 30.11 4.41 29.51
C GLU A 10 30.39 3.14 28.69
N SER A 11 29.31 2.49 28.26
CA SER A 11 29.24 1.87 26.95
C SER A 11 27.95 2.35 26.28
N ASP A 12 28.09 3.50 25.62
CA ASP A 12 27.20 3.96 24.55
C ASP A 12 27.30 2.97 23.39
N ASP A 13 26.57 1.86 23.48
CA ASP A 13 26.31 1.00 22.32
C ASP A 13 25.12 1.56 21.56
N GLY A 14 25.32 2.74 20.98
CA GLY A 14 24.51 3.27 19.89
C GLY A 14 24.71 2.45 18.62
N ALA A 15 24.37 1.16 18.67
CA ALA A 15 24.14 0.38 17.46
C ALA A 15 22.85 0.92 16.84
N GLY A 16 23.02 1.83 15.87
CA GLY A 16 21.92 2.33 15.06
C GLY A 16 21.08 1.17 14.57
N ASP A 17 19.78 1.28 14.79
CA ASP A 17 18.72 0.44 14.21
C ASP A 17 18.74 0.66 12.69
N ALA A 18 19.72 0.07 12.01
CA ALA A 18 19.77 0.02 10.56
C ALA A 18 18.65 -0.94 10.12
N ASP A 19 17.75 -0.47 9.26
CA ASP A 19 16.71 -1.33 8.72
C ASP A 19 17.39 -2.54 8.07
N PRO A 20 17.00 -3.80 8.38
CA PRO A 20 17.57 -4.97 7.71
C PRO A 20 17.46 -4.90 6.17
N ALA A 21 16.60 -4.02 5.62
CA ALA A 21 16.55 -3.63 4.21
C ALA A 21 17.83 -2.95 3.68
N ASP A 22 18.57 -2.24 4.54
CA ASP A 22 19.79 -1.50 4.18
C ASP A 22 21.04 -2.39 4.20
N SER A 23 20.89 -3.69 4.50
CA SER A 23 22.02 -4.62 4.46
C SER A 23 22.44 -4.93 3.03
N GLU A 24 23.75 -4.93 2.76
CA GLU A 24 24.32 -5.30 1.46
C GLU A 24 23.89 -6.71 1.03
N ALA A 25 23.75 -7.63 1.98
CA ALA A 25 23.23 -8.98 1.76
C ALA A 25 21.77 -8.98 1.26
N PHE A 26 20.92 -8.10 1.79
CA PHE A 26 19.53 -7.96 1.35
C PHE A 26 19.43 -7.39 -0.06
N ALA A 27 20.19 -6.33 -0.36
CA ALA A 27 20.25 -5.75 -1.70
C ALA A 27 20.71 -6.77 -2.74
N HIS A 28 21.82 -7.47 -2.46
CA HIS A 28 22.35 -8.53 -3.33
C HIS A 28 21.34 -9.67 -3.54
N THR A 29 20.59 -10.05 -2.49
CA THR A 29 19.51 -11.04 -2.61
C THR A 29 18.42 -10.58 -3.57
N CYS A 30 18.01 -9.31 -3.50
CA CYS A 30 16.97 -8.75 -4.38
C CYS A 30 17.46 -8.65 -5.82
N GLU A 31 18.68 -8.17 -6.05
CA GLU A 31 19.31 -8.08 -7.38
C GLU A 31 19.43 -9.47 -8.01
N HIS A 32 19.91 -10.47 -7.26
CA HIS A 32 20.01 -11.85 -7.74
C HIS A 32 18.66 -12.43 -8.16
N LEU A 33 17.60 -12.16 -7.38
CA LEU A 33 16.24 -12.61 -7.72
C LEU A 33 15.72 -11.94 -8.99
N VAL A 34 15.97 -10.64 -9.16
CA VAL A 34 15.61 -9.90 -10.38
C VAL A 34 16.32 -10.50 -11.59
N ASP A 35 17.63 -10.71 -11.52
CA ASP A 35 18.41 -11.24 -12.64
C ASP A 35 17.90 -12.62 -13.08
N ARG A 36 17.59 -13.50 -12.13
CA ARG A 36 17.05 -14.84 -12.42
C ARG A 36 15.62 -14.80 -12.97
N ILE A 37 14.80 -13.85 -12.54
CA ILE A 37 13.48 -13.60 -13.13
C ILE A 37 13.64 -13.15 -14.58
N LEU A 38 14.52 -12.19 -14.87
CA LEU A 38 14.77 -11.69 -16.23
C LEU A 38 15.42 -12.73 -17.15
N ALA A 39 16.21 -13.65 -16.58
CA ALA A 39 16.73 -14.81 -17.31
C ALA A 39 15.66 -15.88 -17.60
N GLY A 40 14.45 -15.75 -17.06
CA GLY A 40 13.36 -16.73 -17.21
C GLY A 40 13.57 -17.99 -16.38
N GLU A 41 14.44 -17.96 -15.37
CA GLU A 41 14.73 -19.12 -14.51
C GLU A 41 13.77 -19.25 -13.33
N ILE A 42 13.07 -18.17 -12.98
CA ILE A 42 12.10 -18.14 -11.89
C ILE A 42 10.74 -17.78 -12.48
N GLU A 43 9.83 -18.74 -12.44
CA GLU A 43 8.42 -18.51 -12.70
C GLU A 43 7.67 -18.21 -11.39
N ARG A 44 6.44 -17.71 -11.53
CA ARG A 44 5.57 -17.30 -10.42
C ARG A 44 5.42 -18.38 -9.34
N ASP A 45 5.30 -19.64 -9.75
CA ASP A 45 5.06 -20.77 -8.84
C ASP A 45 6.34 -21.17 -8.07
N ASP A 46 7.51 -20.77 -8.56
CA ASP A 46 8.81 -21.05 -7.94
C ASP A 46 9.33 -19.91 -7.07
N LEU A 47 8.75 -18.71 -7.20
CA LEU A 47 9.23 -17.48 -6.56
C LEU A 47 9.45 -17.60 -5.04
N GLU A 48 8.51 -18.19 -4.30
CA GLU A 48 8.65 -18.28 -2.85
C GLU A 48 9.79 -19.24 -2.44
N ARG A 49 10.05 -20.30 -3.22
CA ARG A 49 11.21 -21.18 -3.00
C ARG A 49 12.51 -20.46 -3.34
N ALA A 50 12.55 -19.79 -4.50
CA ALA A 50 13.73 -19.05 -4.95
C ALA A 50 14.16 -17.96 -3.94
N LYS A 51 13.20 -17.27 -3.30
CA LYS A 51 13.51 -16.33 -2.22
C LYS A 51 14.20 -16.97 -1.03
N LEU A 52 13.72 -18.14 -0.58
CA LEU A 52 14.30 -18.84 0.56
C LEU A 52 15.71 -19.34 0.24
N ASP A 53 15.91 -19.85 -0.97
CA ASP A 53 17.21 -20.31 -1.45
C ASP A 53 18.20 -19.14 -1.52
N ALA A 54 17.81 -18.01 -2.12
CA ALA A 54 18.64 -16.81 -2.22
C ALA A 54 18.97 -16.23 -0.83
N CYS A 55 18.00 -16.18 0.10
CA CYS A 55 18.28 -15.75 1.47
C CYS A 55 19.30 -16.66 2.17
N SER A 56 19.26 -17.98 1.90
CA SER A 56 20.21 -18.94 2.45
C SER A 56 21.60 -18.80 1.85
N GLU A 57 21.68 -18.48 0.55
CA GLU A 57 22.93 -18.29 -0.19
C GLU A 57 23.66 -16.99 0.22
N PHE A 58 22.93 -15.87 0.27
CA PHE A 58 23.52 -14.55 0.54
C PHE A 58 23.47 -14.14 2.01
N GLY A 59 22.85 -14.95 2.88
CA GLY A 59 22.73 -14.65 4.31
C GLY A 59 21.84 -13.45 4.59
N SER A 60 20.78 -13.26 3.80
CA SER A 60 19.86 -12.13 3.96
C SER A 60 19.19 -12.16 5.34
N PRO A 61 19.11 -11.03 6.06
CA PRO A 61 18.49 -10.97 7.38
C PRO A 61 16.97 -11.17 7.34
N LYS A 62 16.33 -10.99 6.17
CA LYS A 62 14.89 -11.20 5.96
C LYS A 62 14.58 -11.71 4.56
N VAL A 63 13.45 -12.39 4.43
CA VAL A 63 12.91 -12.79 3.12
C VAL A 63 12.29 -11.57 2.43
N PRO A 64 12.70 -11.22 1.20
CA PRO A 64 12.19 -10.04 0.52
C PRO A 64 10.72 -10.18 0.14
N LYS A 65 9.97 -9.11 0.37
CA LYS A 65 8.62 -8.89 -0.15
C LYS A 65 8.69 -8.70 -1.66
N ASN A 66 7.58 -8.99 -2.33
CA ASN A 66 7.48 -8.83 -3.78
C ASN A 66 7.73 -7.38 -4.22
N THR A 67 7.31 -6.41 -3.41
CA THR A 67 7.61 -4.98 -3.65
C THR A 67 9.09 -4.68 -3.52
N GLU A 68 9.77 -5.24 -2.52
CA GLU A 68 11.21 -5.01 -2.31
C GLU A 68 12.04 -5.56 -3.49
N ILE A 69 11.68 -6.74 -4.02
CA ILE A 69 12.27 -7.27 -5.26
C ILE A 69 12.01 -6.33 -6.44
N LEU A 70 10.77 -5.85 -6.57
CA LEU A 70 10.38 -4.96 -7.66
C LEU A 70 11.08 -3.59 -7.61
N ASP A 71 11.43 -3.10 -6.43
CA ASP A 71 12.17 -1.86 -6.24
C ASP A 71 13.63 -1.95 -6.74
N HIS A 72 14.15 -3.17 -6.92
CA HIS A 72 15.49 -3.44 -7.47
C HIS A 72 15.45 -3.80 -8.97
N ALA A 73 14.26 -3.83 -9.59
CA ALA A 73 14.11 -4.12 -11.00
C ALA A 73 14.56 -2.92 -11.86
N PRO A 74 15.36 -3.13 -12.93
CA PRO A 74 15.66 -2.10 -13.91
C PRO A 74 14.39 -1.50 -14.51
N ALA A 75 14.35 -0.18 -14.69
CA ALA A 75 13.15 0.52 -15.18
C ALA A 75 12.64 -0.01 -16.53
N GLU A 76 13.55 -0.43 -17.41
CA GLU A 76 13.26 -0.98 -18.74
C GLU A 76 12.61 -2.37 -18.70
N HIS A 77 12.89 -3.14 -17.64
CA HIS A 77 12.43 -4.52 -17.46
C HIS A 77 11.48 -4.68 -16.27
N ARG A 78 10.96 -3.58 -15.75
CA ARG A 78 10.13 -3.58 -14.56
C ARG A 78 8.83 -4.37 -14.77
N ASP A 79 8.24 -4.28 -15.96
CA ASP A 79 7.02 -5.00 -16.30
C ASP A 79 7.25 -6.52 -16.36
N ASP A 80 8.39 -6.98 -16.88
CA ASP A 80 8.78 -8.40 -16.91
C ASP A 80 8.85 -8.97 -15.48
N VAL A 81 9.42 -8.22 -14.54
CA VAL A 81 9.47 -8.62 -13.13
C VAL A 81 8.08 -8.62 -12.48
N ILE A 82 7.22 -7.64 -12.79
CA ILE A 82 5.83 -7.57 -12.29
C ILE A 82 5.06 -8.84 -12.65
N GLU A 83 5.22 -9.37 -13.86
CA GLU A 83 4.52 -10.57 -14.30
C GLU A 83 4.80 -11.79 -13.41
N VAL A 84 5.98 -11.87 -12.82
CA VAL A 84 6.36 -12.93 -11.88
C VAL A 84 5.97 -12.60 -10.45
N VAL A 85 6.27 -11.39 -9.97
CA VAL A 85 6.10 -11.05 -8.54
C VAL A 85 4.68 -10.57 -8.17
N GLN A 86 3.83 -10.18 -9.12
CA GLN A 86 2.47 -9.70 -8.81
C GLN A 86 1.52 -10.85 -8.47
N ARG A 87 1.16 -11.03 -7.19
CA ARG A 87 0.24 -12.12 -6.75
C ARG A 87 -1.13 -12.09 -7.44
N LYS A 88 -1.78 -10.93 -7.48
CA LYS A 88 -3.11 -10.77 -8.08
C LYS A 88 -3.13 -9.53 -8.96
N PRO A 89 -3.61 -9.62 -10.21
CA PRO A 89 -3.86 -8.44 -11.02
C PRO A 89 -4.93 -7.60 -10.32
N VAL A 90 -4.58 -6.38 -9.95
CA VAL A 90 -5.46 -5.43 -9.26
C VAL A 90 -5.42 -4.10 -9.98
N ARG A 91 -6.56 -3.41 -10.05
CA ARG A 91 -6.66 -2.08 -10.66
C ARG A 91 -6.14 -0.97 -9.75
N THR A 92 -6.01 -1.24 -8.45
CA THR A 92 -5.52 -0.31 -7.42
C THR A 92 -4.41 -0.98 -6.62
N ALA A 93 -3.46 -0.20 -6.10
CA ALA A 93 -2.32 -0.72 -5.35
C ALA A 93 -2.72 -1.55 -4.12
N SER A 94 -3.85 -1.23 -3.46
CA SER A 94 -4.36 -1.99 -2.31
C SER A 94 -5.34 -3.11 -2.69
N GLY A 95 -5.76 -3.20 -3.95
CA GLY A 95 -6.86 -4.08 -4.37
C GLY A 95 -8.25 -3.65 -3.86
N VAL A 96 -8.36 -2.54 -3.13
CA VAL A 96 -9.63 -1.97 -2.68
C VAL A 96 -10.19 -1.06 -3.76
N SER A 97 -11.47 -1.24 -4.09
CA SER A 97 -12.20 -0.38 -5.03
C SER A 97 -13.19 0.48 -4.26
N PRO A 98 -12.98 1.82 -4.17
CA PRO A 98 -13.92 2.70 -3.47
C PRO A 98 -15.22 2.83 -4.25
N VAL A 99 -16.35 2.61 -3.57
CA VAL A 99 -17.70 2.79 -4.14
C VAL A 99 -18.41 3.87 -3.33
N ALA A 100 -18.63 5.02 -3.96
CA ALA A 100 -19.36 6.13 -3.37
C ALA A 100 -20.82 6.12 -3.86
N ILE A 101 -21.76 6.09 -2.92
CA ILE A 101 -23.21 6.11 -3.15
C ILE A 101 -23.83 7.32 -2.45
N MET A 102 -25.01 7.74 -2.91
CA MET A 102 -25.82 8.77 -2.25
C MET A 102 -27.14 8.16 -1.81
N THR A 103 -27.62 8.56 -0.64
CA THR A 103 -29.01 8.32 -0.24
C THR A 103 -29.94 9.33 -0.89
N SER A 104 -31.24 9.04 -0.90
CA SER A 104 -32.25 9.96 -1.39
C SER A 104 -32.18 11.32 -0.67
N PRO A 105 -32.49 12.44 -1.36
CA PRO A 105 -32.57 13.76 -0.76
C PRO A 105 -33.60 13.79 0.37
N GLU A 106 -33.17 14.22 1.55
CA GLU A 106 -34.03 14.32 2.75
C GLU A 106 -33.69 15.60 3.53
N LEU A 107 -34.68 16.19 4.18
CA LEU A 107 -34.46 17.40 4.96
C LEU A 107 -33.71 17.09 6.26
N CYS A 108 -32.72 17.91 6.60
CA CYS A 108 -32.07 17.81 7.90
C CYS A 108 -33.07 18.06 9.05
N PRO A 109 -32.99 17.30 10.16
CA PRO A 109 -33.92 17.42 11.29
C PRO A 109 -33.83 18.77 12.00
N HIS A 110 -32.72 19.49 11.85
CA HIS A 110 -32.51 20.84 12.39
C HIS A 110 -32.79 21.96 11.37
N GLY A 111 -33.30 21.61 10.18
CA GLY A 111 -33.51 22.56 9.07
C GLY A 111 -32.23 22.89 8.29
N LYS A 112 -32.34 23.80 7.32
CA LYS A 112 -31.25 24.15 6.39
C LYS A 112 -30.17 24.99 7.09
N CYS A 113 -28.92 24.55 7.00
CA CYS A 113 -27.77 25.34 7.47
C CYS A 113 -27.49 26.52 6.52
N LEU A 114 -27.03 27.64 7.07
CA LEU A 114 -26.69 28.85 6.32
C LEU A 114 -25.68 28.59 5.18
N TYR A 115 -24.69 27.71 5.43
CA TYR A 115 -23.64 27.39 4.48
C TYR A 115 -23.90 26.14 3.64
N CYS A 116 -25.07 25.49 3.78
CA CYS A 116 -25.33 24.28 3.01
C CYS A 116 -25.76 24.66 1.58
N PRO A 117 -24.96 24.31 0.55
CA PRO A 117 -25.26 24.72 -0.82
C PRO A 117 -26.46 23.94 -1.39
N GLY A 118 -26.59 22.67 -1.00
CA GLY A 118 -27.53 21.71 -1.58
C GLY A 118 -28.68 21.27 -0.69
N GLY A 119 -29.30 20.15 -1.06
CA GLY A 119 -30.42 19.55 -0.36
C GLY A 119 -31.77 19.79 -1.03
N PRO A 120 -32.83 19.10 -0.58
CA PRO A 120 -34.15 19.17 -1.20
C PRO A 120 -34.82 20.55 -1.08
N ALA A 121 -34.39 21.38 -0.12
CA ALA A 121 -34.83 22.79 0.03
C ALA A 121 -33.85 23.81 -0.58
N SER A 122 -32.95 23.36 -1.46
CA SER A 122 -32.05 24.23 -2.24
C SER A 122 -32.54 24.34 -3.68
N GLU A 123 -31.97 25.29 -4.43
CA GLU A 123 -32.22 25.41 -5.88
C GLU A 123 -31.77 24.17 -6.66
N PHE A 124 -30.88 23.37 -6.10
CA PHE A 124 -30.31 22.19 -6.74
C PHE A 124 -31.16 20.92 -6.57
N SER A 125 -32.14 20.91 -5.66
CA SER A 125 -32.97 19.71 -5.33
C SER A 125 -32.17 18.41 -5.16
N SER A 126 -30.92 18.53 -4.71
CA SER A 126 -29.91 17.48 -4.69
C SER A 126 -29.86 16.75 -3.34
N ALA A 127 -29.03 15.71 -3.24
CA ALA A 127 -28.60 15.18 -1.95
C ALA A 127 -28.01 16.29 -1.05
N GLN A 128 -28.17 16.12 0.27
CA GLN A 128 -27.80 17.16 1.23
C GLN A 128 -26.31 17.57 1.08
N SER A 129 -26.06 18.87 0.97
CA SER A 129 -24.73 19.49 0.77
C SER A 129 -24.07 19.30 -0.60
N TYR A 130 -24.74 18.69 -1.58
CA TYR A 130 -24.22 18.53 -2.95
C TYR A 130 -24.90 19.49 -3.93
N THR A 131 -24.30 19.76 -5.09
CA THR A 131 -24.97 20.55 -6.16
C THR A 131 -25.65 19.68 -7.21
N GLY A 132 -25.42 18.36 -7.17
CA GLY A 132 -25.98 17.38 -8.12
C GLY A 132 -25.05 17.08 -9.30
N HIS A 133 -24.07 17.94 -9.56
CA HIS A 133 -23.15 17.80 -10.70
C HIS A 133 -21.93 16.93 -10.37
N GLU A 134 -21.70 16.64 -9.10
CA GLU A 134 -20.60 15.79 -8.65
C GLU A 134 -20.84 14.33 -9.11
N PRO A 135 -19.80 13.56 -9.47
CA PRO A 135 -19.98 12.25 -10.09
C PRO A 135 -20.84 11.26 -9.28
N ALA A 136 -20.73 11.28 -7.95
CA ALA A 136 -21.54 10.41 -7.09
C ALA A 136 -22.97 10.92 -6.92
N ALA A 137 -23.17 12.25 -6.85
CA ALA A 137 -24.48 12.88 -6.75
C ALA A 137 -25.29 12.67 -8.06
N ALA A 138 -24.65 12.93 -9.21
CA ALA A 138 -25.24 12.72 -10.52
C ALA A 138 -25.64 11.25 -10.73
N ARG A 139 -24.78 10.30 -10.30
CA ARG A 139 -25.12 8.86 -10.36
C ARG A 139 -26.26 8.49 -9.42
N GLY A 140 -26.33 9.09 -8.23
CA GLY A 140 -27.44 8.90 -7.30
C GLY A 140 -28.77 9.30 -7.94
N GLU A 141 -28.84 10.51 -8.50
CA GLU A 141 -30.03 10.99 -9.21
C GLU A 141 -30.40 10.11 -10.41
N GLN A 142 -29.43 9.73 -11.25
CA GLN A 142 -29.66 8.88 -12.43
C GLN A 142 -30.25 7.51 -12.10
N ASN A 143 -30.04 7.01 -10.89
CA ASN A 143 -30.53 5.70 -10.44
C ASN A 143 -31.67 5.85 -9.42
N ASP A 144 -32.33 7.00 -9.35
CA ASP A 144 -33.40 7.28 -8.39
C ASP A 144 -33.01 6.98 -6.92
N TYR A 145 -31.71 7.08 -6.63
CA TYR A 145 -31.10 6.72 -5.34
C TYR A 145 -31.37 5.27 -4.90
N ASP A 146 -31.63 4.36 -5.84
CA ASP A 146 -31.72 2.92 -5.58
C ASP A 146 -30.35 2.35 -5.16
N PRO A 147 -30.25 1.68 -4.01
CA PRO A 147 -28.99 1.06 -3.58
C PRO A 147 -28.64 -0.26 -4.28
N TYR A 148 -29.50 -0.81 -5.16
CA TYR A 148 -29.31 -2.11 -5.85
C TYR A 148 -29.27 -2.00 -7.37
#